data_AF-A0A954N690-F1
#
_entry.id   AF-A0A954N690-F1
#
_cell.length_a   1.000
_cell.length_b   1.000
_cell.length_c   1.000
_cell.angle_alpha   90.00
_cell.angle_beta   90.00
_cell.angle_gamma   90.00
#
_symmetry.space_group_name_H-M   'P 1'
#
loop_
_entity.id
_entity.type
_entity.pdbx_description
1 polymer ?
#
loop_
_entity_poly.entity_id
_entity_poly.type
_entity_poly.pdbx_seq_one_letter_code
_entity_poly.pdbx_strand_id
1 'polypeptide(L)'
;MFKAERAEAALHQVQKIFDSHEDAFEQREDGLGYIGIRESMSQLLSQAPVEIRDLYELIHGGEARVVLRKSQQDQDIFGCREVYRRWFHTRAGFEAAHQLAAWHLDHGNPDFAVAVWDRIIADPLHVTRFTDLHRAQLIAACRQSGQLKRIDKLTQTVSNDDLRVGGDRIPLAQWIESYSLPTPGESSDWLQPLGSELREVRRQGSAPATSALFTRPLIDSLRDGPTLIERLNDHHRKNSTIGSGMMPVVVENQLIFRDAVSVRGVNLEDGRELWKYPLQVSLETALNPRNEVQDQRDEIELDRLGLSNALACGISADSERVYVVEGPFDQPVIAPGEAPGNQSSYFRITALPLDTRNPLSNPLPVVPIWRTGDSVNPELVGMTFLGPPTPAYGRLYCIAESDLLLYLLELDPASGDLLDKTTLAVLQRSLVRDPSRLHLVCIPSISRGIAVCPTLNGLLVGVDLTSKTLRWVHSQSAATENLRLSNRRQSHVYESEGFLTLPMISGGRVFDLPRNSQFLHCIDLETGAIQWQVDRQDAVYIAA
;
A
#
# COMPACT_ATOMS: atom_id res chain seq x y z
N MET A 1 -4.74 -48.93 -0.44
CA MET A 1 -4.17 -48.49 0.85
C MET A 1 -3.00 -47.52 0.64
N PHE A 2 -1.88 -47.92 0.02
CA PHE A 2 -0.70 -47.06 -0.20
C PHE A 2 -0.90 -45.69 -0.91
N LYS A 3 -1.96 -45.52 -1.74
CA LYS A 3 -2.26 -44.22 -2.39
C LYS A 3 -2.97 -43.23 -1.47
N ALA A 4 -3.76 -43.72 -0.51
CA ALA A 4 -4.52 -42.87 0.41
C ALA A 4 -3.62 -42.28 1.51
N GLU A 5 -2.74 -43.10 2.09
CA GLU A 5 -1.75 -42.65 3.08
C GLU A 5 -0.79 -41.58 2.52
N ARG A 6 -0.42 -41.71 1.24
CA ARG A 6 0.39 -40.68 0.55
C ARG A 6 -0.39 -39.38 0.31
N ALA A 7 -1.68 -39.46 0.04
CA ALA A 7 -2.53 -38.29 -0.15
C ALA A 7 -2.72 -37.52 1.18
N GLU A 8 -3.02 -38.23 2.26
CA GLU A 8 -3.13 -37.64 3.60
C GLU A 8 -1.84 -36.94 4.04
N ALA A 9 -0.69 -37.61 3.88
CA ALA A 9 0.61 -37.01 4.19
C ALA A 9 0.89 -35.76 3.35
N ALA A 10 0.50 -35.74 2.08
CA ALA A 10 0.65 -34.56 1.21
C ALA A 10 -0.25 -33.39 1.66
N LEU A 11 -1.51 -33.67 2.01
CA LEU A 11 -2.45 -32.66 2.50
C LEU A 11 -1.97 -31.97 3.78
N HIS A 12 -1.34 -32.73 4.70
CA HIS A 12 -0.69 -32.13 5.87
C HIS A 12 0.47 -31.19 5.51
N GLN A 13 1.23 -31.46 4.45
CA GLN A 13 2.29 -30.55 4.00
C GLN A 13 1.71 -29.30 3.34
N VAL A 14 0.63 -29.45 2.56
CA VAL A 14 -0.12 -28.31 2.02
C VAL A 14 -0.65 -27.42 3.14
N GLN A 15 -1.24 -28.00 4.19
CA GLN A 15 -1.71 -27.20 5.33
C GLN A 15 -0.57 -26.47 6.04
N LYS A 16 0.60 -27.09 6.20
CA LYS A 16 1.78 -26.41 6.78
C LYS A 16 2.21 -25.18 5.98
N ILE A 17 2.05 -25.20 4.66
CA ILE A 17 2.34 -24.05 3.80
C ILE A 17 1.34 -22.92 4.09
N PHE A 18 0.05 -23.23 4.24
CA PHE A 18 -0.96 -22.24 4.59
C PHE A 18 -0.78 -21.70 6.02
N ASP A 19 -0.35 -22.55 6.95
CA ASP A 19 -0.10 -22.18 8.36
C ASP A 19 1.17 -21.34 8.55
N SER A 20 2.11 -21.39 7.60
CA SER A 20 3.29 -20.53 7.61
C SER A 20 2.88 -19.05 7.70
N HIS A 21 3.70 -18.24 8.37
CA HIS A 21 3.60 -16.78 8.33
C HIS A 21 4.26 -16.20 7.09
N GLU A 22 5.32 -16.85 6.60
CA GLU A 22 6.04 -16.45 5.39
C GLU A 22 5.43 -17.06 4.12
N ASP A 23 5.44 -16.30 3.03
CA ASP A 23 5.11 -16.75 1.67
C ASP A 23 6.33 -16.50 0.79
N ALA A 24 6.44 -17.22 -0.32
CA ALA A 24 7.55 -17.07 -1.25
C ALA A 24 7.08 -17.28 -2.69
N PHE A 25 7.87 -16.81 -3.64
CA PHE A 25 7.60 -17.03 -5.06
C PHE A 25 8.21 -18.34 -5.54
N GLU A 26 7.45 -19.08 -6.35
CA GLU A 26 7.94 -20.18 -7.18
C GLU A 26 7.72 -19.88 -8.66
N GLN A 27 8.52 -20.52 -9.52
CA GLN A 27 8.36 -20.39 -10.96
C GLN A 27 7.16 -21.21 -11.41
N ARG A 28 6.29 -20.61 -12.23
CA ARG A 28 5.13 -21.31 -12.81
C ARG A 28 5.58 -22.44 -13.74
N GLU A 29 4.81 -23.52 -13.80
CA GLU A 29 5.10 -24.67 -14.67
C GLU A 29 5.12 -24.31 -16.17
N ASP A 30 4.33 -23.32 -16.58
CA ASP A 30 4.31 -22.79 -17.95
C ASP A 30 5.58 -21.97 -18.30
N GLY A 31 6.45 -21.71 -17.32
CA GLY A 31 7.65 -20.89 -17.45
C GLY A 31 7.37 -19.39 -17.60
N LEU A 32 6.10 -18.96 -17.58
CA LEU A 32 5.66 -17.60 -17.85
C LEU A 32 5.54 -16.77 -16.56
N GLY A 33 6.59 -16.79 -15.75
CA GLY A 33 6.72 -15.95 -14.56
C GLY A 33 6.66 -16.72 -13.24
N TYR A 34 6.25 -16.01 -12.19
CA TYR A 34 6.29 -16.48 -10.82
C TYR A 34 4.93 -16.30 -10.13
N ILE A 35 4.62 -17.19 -9.21
CA ILE A 35 3.39 -17.18 -8.40
C ILE A 35 3.76 -17.44 -6.94
N GLY A 36 2.98 -16.92 -5.99
CA GLY A 36 3.16 -17.25 -4.58
C GLY A 36 2.91 -18.74 -4.33
N ILE A 37 3.73 -19.37 -3.50
CA ILE A 37 3.60 -20.80 -3.18
C ILE A 37 2.24 -21.09 -2.56
N ARG A 38 1.71 -20.22 -1.69
CA ARG A 38 0.37 -20.40 -1.13
C ARG A 38 -0.71 -20.35 -2.19
N GLU A 39 -0.62 -19.42 -3.13
CA GLU A 39 -1.60 -19.32 -4.22
C GLU A 39 -1.52 -20.53 -5.15
N SER A 40 -0.32 -21.01 -5.46
CA SER A 40 -0.10 -22.25 -6.21
C SER A 40 -0.71 -23.47 -5.52
N MET A 41 -0.45 -23.66 -4.21
CA MET A 41 -1.07 -24.73 -3.43
C MET A 41 -2.60 -24.60 -3.35
N SER A 42 -3.11 -23.36 -3.30
CA SER A 42 -4.54 -23.07 -3.32
C SER A 42 -5.17 -23.56 -4.63
N GLN A 43 -4.57 -23.21 -5.77
CA GLN A 43 -5.02 -23.65 -7.09
C GLN A 43 -4.95 -25.17 -7.26
N LEU A 44 -3.88 -25.80 -6.75
CA LEU A 44 -3.72 -27.26 -6.76
C LEU A 44 -4.86 -27.95 -6.00
N LEU A 45 -5.21 -27.48 -4.80
CA LEU A 45 -6.34 -28.02 -4.04
C LEU A 45 -7.69 -27.75 -4.70
N SER A 46 -7.89 -26.56 -5.27
CA SER A 46 -9.12 -26.21 -5.99
C SER A 46 -9.38 -27.13 -7.19
N GLN A 47 -8.32 -27.53 -7.90
CA GLN A 47 -8.36 -28.39 -9.07
C GLN A 47 -8.28 -29.89 -8.74
N ALA A 48 -8.06 -30.25 -7.47
CA ALA A 48 -7.94 -31.64 -7.05
C ALA A 48 -9.26 -32.42 -7.22
N PRO A 49 -9.19 -33.76 -7.43
CA PRO A 49 -10.38 -34.61 -7.45
C PRO A 49 -11.26 -34.43 -6.21
N VAL A 50 -12.57 -34.65 -6.36
CA VAL A 50 -13.55 -34.47 -5.27
C VAL A 50 -13.15 -35.29 -4.03
N GLU A 51 -12.64 -36.51 -4.23
CA GLU A 51 -12.20 -37.40 -3.14
C GLU A 51 -11.05 -36.81 -2.32
N ILE A 52 -10.15 -36.04 -2.96
CA ILE A 52 -9.04 -35.37 -2.27
C ILE A 52 -9.53 -34.15 -1.51
N ARG A 53 -10.46 -33.39 -2.07
CA ARG A 53 -11.08 -32.23 -1.39
C ARG A 53 -11.92 -32.66 -0.19
N ASP A 54 -12.67 -33.76 -0.32
CA ASP A 54 -13.43 -34.35 0.78
C ASP A 54 -12.50 -34.90 1.88
N LEU A 55 -11.37 -35.50 1.50
CA LEU A 55 -10.36 -35.92 2.46
C LEU A 55 -9.73 -34.72 3.19
N TYR A 56 -9.47 -33.60 2.49
CA TYR A 56 -8.98 -32.37 3.12
C TYR A 56 -9.98 -31.79 4.13
N GLU A 57 -11.27 -31.74 3.78
CA GLU A 57 -12.34 -31.36 4.72
C GLU A 57 -12.38 -32.32 5.93
N LEU A 58 -12.22 -33.63 5.72
CA LEU A 58 -12.20 -34.62 6.80
C LEU A 58 -11.03 -34.41 7.78
N ILE A 59 -9.84 -34.08 7.25
CA ILE A 59 -8.62 -33.91 8.06
C ILE A 59 -8.61 -32.56 8.78
N HIS A 60 -8.92 -31.46 8.07
CA HIS A 60 -8.70 -30.09 8.55
C HIS A 60 -9.98 -29.30 8.85
N GLY A 61 -11.15 -29.74 8.38
CA GLY A 61 -12.42 -29.03 8.56
C GLY A 61 -12.85 -28.91 10.02
N GLY A 62 -12.49 -29.88 10.86
CA GLY A 62 -12.76 -29.84 12.30
C GLY A 62 -12.01 -28.71 13.01
N GLU A 63 -10.73 -28.55 12.72
CA GLU A 63 -9.89 -27.47 13.26
C GLU A 63 -10.39 -26.10 12.80
N ALA A 64 -10.59 -25.94 11.49
CA ALA A 64 -11.11 -24.71 10.89
C ALA A 64 -12.44 -24.27 11.54
N ARG A 65 -13.32 -25.23 11.82
CA ARG A 65 -14.63 -24.99 12.45
C ARG A 65 -14.51 -24.55 13.91
N VAL A 66 -13.51 -25.01 14.64
CA VAL A 66 -13.26 -24.58 16.02
C VAL A 66 -12.80 -23.13 16.04
N VAL A 67 -11.83 -22.79 15.19
CA VAL A 67 -11.32 -21.41 15.07
C VAL A 67 -12.43 -20.46 14.66
N LEU A 68 -13.19 -20.78 13.60
CA LEU A 68 -14.29 -19.94 13.12
C LEU A 68 -15.34 -19.66 14.20
N ARG A 69 -15.77 -20.70 14.94
CA ARG A 69 -16.77 -20.52 16.00
C ARG A 69 -16.28 -19.60 17.09
N LYS A 70 -15.00 -19.70 17.47
CA LYS A 70 -14.39 -18.81 18.45
C LYS A 70 -14.38 -17.37 17.92
N SER A 71 -13.91 -17.15 16.70
CA SER A 71 -13.87 -15.82 16.07
C SER A 71 -15.26 -15.18 15.97
N GLN A 72 -16.29 -15.97 15.65
CA GLN A 72 -17.68 -15.49 15.63
C GLN A 72 -18.21 -15.10 17.01
N GLN A 73 -17.87 -15.87 18.05
CA GLN A 73 -18.26 -15.57 19.43
C GLN A 73 -17.57 -14.31 19.95
N ASP A 74 -16.28 -14.15 19.61
CA ASP A 74 -15.45 -13.03 20.04
C ASP A 74 -15.67 -11.77 19.15
N GLN A 75 -16.49 -11.87 18.09
CA GLN A 75 -16.65 -10.83 17.05
C GLN A 75 -15.31 -10.40 16.42
N ASP A 76 -14.38 -11.35 16.33
CA ASP A 76 -13.03 -11.14 15.81
C ASP A 76 -12.98 -11.40 14.30
N ILE A 77 -13.06 -10.32 13.52
CA ILE A 77 -12.97 -10.41 12.05
C ILE A 77 -11.59 -10.88 11.57
N PHE A 78 -10.52 -10.64 12.32
CA PHE A 78 -9.18 -11.11 11.96
C PHE A 78 -9.09 -12.63 12.08
N GLY A 79 -9.70 -13.20 13.11
CA GLY A 79 -9.85 -14.64 13.23
C GLY A 79 -10.64 -15.25 12.07
N CYS A 80 -11.70 -14.59 11.56
CA CYS A 80 -12.37 -15.01 10.34
C CYS A 80 -11.44 -14.92 9.11
N ARG A 81 -10.64 -13.86 8.98
CA ARG A 81 -9.65 -13.74 7.91
C ARG A 81 -8.59 -14.84 7.97
N GLU A 82 -8.14 -15.22 9.15
CA GLU A 82 -7.22 -16.35 9.33
C GLU A 82 -7.85 -17.67 8.90
N VAL A 83 -9.14 -17.89 9.16
CA VAL A 83 -9.85 -19.07 8.67
C VAL A 83 -9.96 -19.07 7.15
N TYR A 84 -10.31 -17.92 6.58
CA TYR A 84 -10.36 -17.70 5.14
C TYR A 84 -9.01 -17.99 4.47
N ARG A 85 -7.90 -17.54 5.08
CA ARG A 85 -6.54 -17.72 4.56
C ARG A 85 -6.05 -19.16 4.67
N ARG A 86 -6.20 -19.77 5.85
CA ARG A 86 -5.56 -21.06 6.19
C ARG A 86 -6.36 -22.28 5.79
N TRP A 87 -7.69 -22.17 5.79
CA TRP A 87 -8.61 -23.27 5.56
C TRP A 87 -9.66 -22.92 4.51
N PHE A 88 -9.28 -22.13 3.50
CA PHE A 88 -10.16 -21.69 2.42
C PHE A 88 -10.98 -22.87 1.87
N HIS A 89 -10.34 -23.99 1.53
CA HIS A 89 -10.99 -25.18 0.92
C HIS A 89 -11.82 -26.03 1.88
N THR A 90 -12.21 -25.50 3.04
CA THR A 90 -13.13 -26.16 3.98
C THR A 90 -14.50 -25.48 3.97
N ARG A 91 -15.52 -26.13 4.55
CA ARG A 91 -16.83 -25.49 4.78
C ARG A 91 -16.72 -24.26 5.68
N ALA A 92 -15.84 -24.33 6.69
CA ALA A 92 -15.57 -23.19 7.57
C ALA A 92 -14.89 -22.05 6.80
N GLY A 93 -14.00 -22.35 5.86
CA GLY A 93 -13.39 -21.36 4.96
C GLY A 93 -14.40 -20.58 4.14
N PHE A 94 -15.43 -21.26 3.60
CA PHE A 94 -16.54 -20.59 2.89
C PHE A 94 -17.31 -19.61 3.79
N GLU A 95 -17.69 -20.06 4.99
CA GLU A 95 -18.44 -19.24 5.94
C GLU A 95 -17.62 -18.04 6.43
N ALA A 96 -16.32 -18.25 6.67
CA ALA A 96 -15.39 -17.18 7.02
C ALA A 96 -15.26 -16.15 5.90
N ALA A 97 -15.16 -16.60 4.65
CA ALA A 97 -15.11 -15.74 3.46
C ALA A 97 -16.40 -14.91 3.32
N HIS A 98 -17.57 -15.53 3.52
CA HIS A 98 -18.85 -14.82 3.52
C HIS A 98 -18.90 -13.72 4.59
N GLN A 99 -18.50 -14.05 5.81
CA GLN A 99 -18.46 -13.07 6.91
C GLN A 99 -17.48 -11.94 6.64
N LEU A 100 -16.31 -12.24 6.08
CA LEU A 100 -15.32 -11.24 5.70
C LEU A 100 -15.87 -10.30 4.62
N ALA A 101 -16.47 -10.85 3.56
CA ALA A 101 -17.06 -10.05 2.49
C ALA A 101 -18.21 -9.16 2.98
N ALA A 102 -19.09 -9.69 3.84
CA ALA A 102 -20.18 -8.93 4.46
C ALA A 102 -19.63 -7.80 5.35
N TRP A 103 -18.68 -8.11 6.22
CA TRP A 103 -18.05 -7.11 7.10
C TRP A 103 -17.43 -5.96 6.30
N HIS A 104 -16.65 -6.27 5.25
CA HIS A 104 -16.06 -5.23 4.42
C HIS A 104 -17.10 -4.40 3.68
N LEU A 105 -18.17 -5.01 3.17
CA LEU A 105 -19.27 -4.28 2.54
C LEU A 105 -19.96 -3.32 3.52
N ASP A 106 -20.22 -3.76 4.74
CA ASP A 106 -20.88 -2.95 5.78
C ASP A 106 -20.00 -1.78 6.26
N HIS A 107 -18.68 -1.90 6.15
CA HIS A 107 -17.71 -0.86 6.53
C HIS A 107 -17.28 0.03 5.35
N GLY A 108 -18.01 0.00 4.23
CA GLY A 108 -17.73 0.87 3.09
C GLY A 108 -16.48 0.48 2.29
N ASN A 109 -16.08 -0.80 2.34
CA ASN A 109 -14.94 -1.35 1.61
C ASN A 109 -15.41 -2.31 0.49
N PRO A 110 -16.19 -1.83 -0.50
CA PRO A 110 -16.87 -2.69 -1.47
C PRO A 110 -15.90 -3.44 -2.38
N ASP A 111 -14.76 -2.84 -2.76
CA ASP A 111 -13.74 -3.49 -3.59
C ASP A 111 -13.12 -4.72 -2.92
N PHE A 112 -12.92 -4.65 -1.60
CA PHE A 112 -12.42 -5.78 -0.83
C PHE A 112 -13.47 -6.89 -0.77
N ALA A 113 -14.75 -6.54 -0.57
CA ALA A 113 -15.86 -7.49 -0.61
C ALA A 113 -15.98 -8.18 -1.99
N VAL A 114 -15.86 -7.42 -3.09
CA VAL A 114 -15.82 -7.97 -4.45
C VAL A 114 -14.67 -8.97 -4.62
N ALA A 115 -13.46 -8.62 -4.17
CA ALA A 115 -12.29 -9.51 -4.29
C ALA A 115 -12.49 -10.86 -3.55
N VAL A 116 -13.09 -10.83 -2.36
CA VAL A 116 -13.39 -12.07 -1.61
C VAL A 116 -14.43 -12.94 -2.36
N TRP A 117 -15.50 -12.32 -2.88
CA TRP A 117 -16.51 -13.03 -3.67
C TRP A 117 -15.96 -13.60 -4.98
N ASP A 118 -15.02 -12.89 -5.61
CA ASP A 118 -14.39 -13.34 -6.84
C ASP A 118 -13.60 -14.62 -6.62
N ARG A 119 -12.88 -14.72 -5.51
CA ARG A 119 -12.21 -15.96 -5.11
C ARG A 119 -13.19 -17.11 -4.91
N ILE A 120 -14.35 -16.85 -4.28
CA ILE A 120 -15.39 -17.86 -4.07
C ILE A 120 -15.97 -18.37 -5.39
N ILE A 121 -16.25 -17.46 -6.34
CA ILE A 121 -16.85 -17.81 -7.64
C ILE A 121 -15.84 -18.53 -8.54
N ALA A 122 -14.55 -18.16 -8.44
CA ALA A 122 -13.48 -18.81 -9.19
C ALA A 122 -13.17 -20.23 -8.69
N ASP A 123 -13.49 -20.54 -7.43
CA ASP A 123 -13.19 -21.83 -6.82
C ASP A 123 -14.28 -22.89 -7.11
N PRO A 124 -13.93 -24.05 -7.72
CA PRO A 124 -14.90 -25.08 -8.06
C PRO A 124 -15.60 -25.75 -6.87
N LEU A 125 -15.04 -25.70 -5.67
CA LEU A 125 -15.66 -26.25 -4.46
C LEU A 125 -16.71 -25.28 -3.94
N HIS A 126 -16.38 -24.00 -3.83
CA HIS A 126 -17.21 -22.99 -3.19
C HIS A 126 -18.29 -22.41 -4.08
N VAL A 127 -18.09 -22.37 -5.40
CA VAL A 127 -19.13 -21.91 -6.32
C VAL A 127 -20.44 -22.71 -6.18
N THR A 128 -20.35 -23.99 -5.75
CA THR A 128 -21.52 -24.83 -5.48
C THR A 128 -22.33 -24.39 -4.25
N ARG A 129 -21.73 -23.59 -3.36
CA ARG A 129 -22.34 -23.01 -2.15
C ARG A 129 -22.77 -21.55 -2.37
N PHE A 130 -22.47 -20.98 -3.53
CA PHE A 130 -22.84 -19.63 -3.89
C PHE A 130 -24.35 -19.55 -4.16
N THR A 131 -25.06 -18.75 -3.38
CA THR A 131 -26.53 -18.64 -3.42
C THR A 131 -26.93 -17.26 -3.96
N ASP A 132 -28.23 -17.07 -4.22
CA ASP A 132 -28.73 -15.76 -4.64
C ASP A 132 -28.60 -14.67 -3.57
N LEU A 133 -28.54 -15.04 -2.27
CA LEU A 133 -28.17 -14.09 -1.22
C LEU A 133 -26.75 -13.56 -1.41
N HIS A 134 -25.78 -14.46 -1.63
CA HIS A 134 -24.39 -14.08 -1.87
C HIS A 134 -24.26 -13.26 -3.16
N ARG A 135 -25.03 -13.61 -4.19
CA ARG A 135 -25.14 -12.85 -5.44
C ARG A 135 -25.67 -11.43 -5.19
N ALA A 136 -26.70 -11.27 -4.36
CA ALA A 136 -27.24 -9.97 -3.98
C ALA A 136 -26.16 -9.10 -3.29
N GLN A 137 -25.41 -9.69 -2.34
CA GLN A 137 -24.31 -9.02 -1.65
C GLN A 137 -23.19 -8.60 -2.62
N LEU A 138 -22.80 -9.47 -3.55
CA LEU A 138 -21.82 -9.14 -4.59
C LEU A 138 -22.34 -8.03 -5.52
N ILE A 139 -23.62 -8.02 -5.89
CA ILE A 139 -24.20 -6.95 -6.71
C ILE A 139 -24.19 -5.62 -5.96
N ALA A 140 -24.53 -5.61 -4.66
CA ALA A 140 -24.40 -4.40 -3.82
C ALA A 140 -22.95 -3.90 -3.79
N ALA A 141 -21.99 -4.80 -3.57
CA ALA A 141 -20.57 -4.45 -3.57
C ALA A 141 -20.12 -3.90 -4.93
N CYS A 142 -20.49 -4.55 -6.05
CA CYS A 142 -20.20 -4.07 -7.41
C CYS A 142 -20.81 -2.67 -7.67
N ARG A 143 -22.02 -2.41 -7.18
CA ARG A 143 -22.66 -1.08 -7.31
C ARG A 143 -21.87 -0.02 -6.54
N GLN A 144 -21.48 -0.31 -5.29
CA GLN A 144 -20.74 0.63 -4.45
C GLN A 144 -19.33 0.91 -4.97
N SER A 145 -18.69 -0.09 -5.57
CA SER A 145 -17.38 0.02 -6.23
C SER A 145 -17.46 0.63 -7.66
N GLY A 146 -18.67 0.91 -8.19
CA GLY A 146 -18.86 1.46 -9.53
C GLY A 146 -18.58 0.46 -10.67
N GLN A 147 -18.48 -0.84 -10.40
CA GLN A 147 -18.25 -1.91 -11.37
C GLN A 147 -19.54 -2.30 -12.13
N LEU A 148 -20.22 -1.33 -12.75
CA LEU A 148 -21.55 -1.51 -13.31
C LEU A 148 -21.64 -2.60 -14.40
N LYS A 149 -20.64 -2.69 -15.28
CA LYS A 149 -20.58 -3.72 -16.35
C LYS A 149 -20.60 -5.15 -15.83
N ARG A 150 -20.17 -5.35 -14.58
CA ARG A 150 -20.12 -6.66 -13.94
C ARG A 150 -21.50 -7.10 -13.44
N ILE A 151 -22.31 -6.14 -13.02
CA ILE A 151 -23.69 -6.38 -12.56
C ILE A 151 -24.48 -7.06 -13.68
N ASP A 152 -24.36 -6.57 -14.92
CA ASP A 152 -25.07 -7.14 -16.07
C ASP A 152 -24.84 -8.66 -16.19
N LYS A 153 -23.59 -9.11 -16.08
CA LYS A 153 -23.25 -10.55 -16.11
C LYS A 153 -23.82 -11.32 -14.92
N LEU A 154 -23.79 -10.73 -13.72
CA LEU A 154 -24.31 -11.36 -12.51
C LEU A 154 -25.84 -11.50 -12.54
N THR A 155 -26.53 -10.58 -13.20
CA THR A 155 -28.00 -10.58 -13.33
C THR A 155 -28.53 -11.56 -14.37
N GLN A 156 -27.73 -11.93 -15.38
CA GLN A 156 -28.14 -12.90 -16.42
C GLN A 156 -28.32 -14.34 -15.90
N THR A 157 -27.74 -14.66 -14.74
CA THR A 157 -27.71 -16.02 -14.16
C THR A 157 -28.55 -16.14 -12.89
N VAL A 158 -29.51 -15.23 -12.70
CA VAL A 158 -30.36 -15.15 -11.51
C VAL A 158 -31.45 -16.23 -11.55
N SER A 159 -31.59 -16.98 -10.46
CA SER A 159 -32.75 -17.84 -10.22
C SER A 159 -33.92 -16.97 -9.74
N ASN A 160 -35.16 -17.42 -9.93
CA ASN A 160 -36.35 -16.74 -9.38
C ASN A 160 -36.53 -17.03 -7.87
N ASP A 161 -35.44 -17.31 -7.15
CA ASP A 161 -35.52 -17.59 -5.72
C ASP A 161 -35.76 -16.31 -4.93
N ASP A 162 -36.64 -16.41 -3.93
CA ASP A 162 -36.94 -15.30 -3.03
C ASP A 162 -35.77 -15.06 -2.06
N LEU A 163 -35.25 -13.83 -2.04
CA LEU A 163 -34.40 -13.36 -0.95
C LEU A 163 -35.24 -13.08 0.29
N ARG A 164 -34.66 -13.33 1.46
CA ARG A 164 -35.21 -12.87 2.74
C ARG A 164 -34.50 -11.60 3.18
N VAL A 165 -35.21 -10.46 3.19
CA VAL A 165 -34.68 -9.16 3.61
C VAL A 165 -35.62 -8.58 4.65
N GLY A 166 -35.14 -8.33 5.87
CA GLY A 166 -35.97 -7.75 6.94
C GLY A 166 -37.19 -8.59 7.37
N GLY A 167 -37.23 -9.88 7.00
CA GLY A 167 -38.39 -10.76 7.23
C GLY A 167 -39.29 -10.94 6.01
N ASP A 168 -39.20 -10.06 5.02
CA ASP A 168 -39.96 -10.12 3.77
C ASP A 168 -39.28 -11.00 2.73
N ARG A 169 -40.09 -11.59 1.85
CA ARG A 169 -39.64 -12.37 0.69
C ARG A 169 -39.68 -11.48 -0.54
N ILE A 170 -38.51 -11.22 -1.14
CA ILE A 170 -38.38 -10.34 -2.30
C ILE A 170 -37.57 -11.09 -3.37
N PRO A 171 -38.07 -11.25 -4.60
CA PRO A 171 -37.28 -11.82 -5.69
C PRO A 171 -35.99 -11.02 -5.92
N LEU A 172 -34.87 -11.68 -6.22
CA LEU A 172 -33.58 -11.01 -6.41
C LEU A 172 -33.66 -9.91 -7.50
N ALA A 173 -34.36 -10.16 -8.61
CA ALA A 173 -34.56 -9.16 -9.66
C ALA A 173 -35.22 -7.87 -9.14
N GLN A 174 -36.29 -8.00 -8.35
CA GLN A 174 -36.98 -6.86 -7.74
C GLN A 174 -36.09 -6.15 -6.72
N TRP A 175 -35.32 -6.90 -5.93
CA TRP A 175 -34.39 -6.31 -4.97
C TRP A 175 -33.30 -5.47 -5.67
N ILE A 176 -32.72 -5.97 -6.77
CA ILE A 176 -31.70 -5.26 -7.55
C ILE A 176 -32.23 -3.92 -8.08
N GLU A 177 -33.47 -3.89 -8.55
CA GLU A 177 -34.13 -2.67 -9.03
C GLU A 177 -34.37 -1.66 -7.89
N SER A 178 -34.76 -2.16 -6.72
CA SER A 178 -34.99 -1.32 -5.54
C SER A 178 -33.72 -0.80 -4.87
N TYR A 179 -32.58 -1.47 -5.09
CA TYR A 179 -31.32 -1.12 -4.42
C TYR A 179 -30.64 0.09 -5.09
N SER A 180 -30.92 1.26 -4.53
CA SER A 180 -30.26 2.52 -4.88
C SER A 180 -29.19 2.89 -3.85
N LEU A 181 -28.05 3.36 -4.34
CA LEU A 181 -27.03 3.98 -3.48
C LEU A 181 -27.27 5.48 -3.41
N PRO A 182 -27.02 6.12 -2.27
CA PRO A 182 -26.83 7.57 -2.23
C PRO A 182 -25.73 7.94 -3.22
N THR A 183 -25.93 9.00 -4.00
CA THR A 183 -24.85 9.54 -4.84
C THR A 183 -23.78 10.11 -3.91
N PRO A 184 -22.54 9.59 -3.90
CA PRO A 184 -21.47 10.18 -3.11
C PRO A 184 -21.27 11.63 -3.57
N GLY A 185 -21.12 12.56 -2.64
CA GLY A 185 -20.63 13.90 -2.98
C GLY A 185 -19.19 13.80 -3.48
N GLU A 186 -18.82 14.64 -4.45
CA GLU A 186 -17.41 14.76 -4.83
C GLU A 186 -16.64 15.40 -3.67
N SER A 187 -15.82 14.62 -2.97
CA SER A 187 -14.86 15.18 -2.01
C SER A 187 -13.78 15.96 -2.75
N SER A 188 -13.35 17.11 -2.22
CA SER A 188 -12.22 17.89 -2.71
C SER A 188 -10.87 17.45 -2.14
N ASP A 189 -10.85 16.37 -1.35
CA ASP A 189 -9.67 15.94 -0.62
C ASP A 189 -8.57 15.38 -1.53
N TRP A 190 -7.34 15.57 -1.06
CA TRP A 190 -6.10 15.05 -1.64
C TRP A 190 -5.30 14.39 -0.52
N LEU A 191 -5.70 13.17 -0.17
CA LEU A 191 -5.29 12.52 1.09
C LEU A 191 -3.91 11.86 1.04
N GLN A 192 -3.41 11.57 -0.17
CA GLN A 192 -2.22 10.75 -0.36
C GLN A 192 -1.31 11.35 -1.44
N PRO A 193 -0.03 10.93 -1.51
CA PRO A 193 0.84 11.35 -2.61
C PRO A 193 0.24 10.96 -3.96
N LEU A 194 0.15 11.92 -4.88
CA LEU A 194 -0.59 11.77 -6.16
C LEU A 194 -2.11 11.56 -5.99
N GLY A 195 -2.68 11.97 -4.86
CA GLY A 195 -4.11 12.23 -4.64
C GLY A 195 -4.89 11.11 -3.97
N SER A 196 -4.64 9.86 -4.33
CA SER A 196 -5.35 8.68 -3.81
C SER A 196 -4.43 7.47 -3.73
N GLU A 197 -4.90 6.38 -3.13
CA GLU A 197 -4.24 5.07 -3.12
C GLU A 197 -4.02 4.48 -4.52
N LEU A 198 -4.80 4.94 -5.52
CA LEU A 198 -4.64 4.56 -6.93
C LEU A 198 -3.54 5.37 -7.64
N ARG A 199 -3.14 6.52 -7.08
CA ARG A 199 -2.34 7.56 -7.76
C ARG A 199 -3.02 8.12 -9.00
N GLU A 200 -4.32 7.89 -9.12
CA GLU A 200 -5.19 8.38 -10.18
C GLU A 200 -6.29 9.21 -9.51
N VAL A 201 -6.18 10.53 -9.62
CA VAL A 201 -7.27 11.44 -9.23
C VAL A 201 -7.53 12.38 -10.38
N ARG A 202 -8.74 12.29 -10.93
CA ARG A 202 -9.25 13.24 -11.92
C ARG A 202 -10.32 14.11 -11.27
N ARG A 203 -10.11 15.43 -11.30
CA ARG A 203 -11.10 16.41 -10.86
C ARG A 203 -11.41 17.35 -12.02
N GLN A 204 -12.68 17.74 -12.15
CA GLN A 204 -13.02 18.89 -12.98
C GLN A 204 -12.56 20.15 -12.25
N GLY A 205 -11.40 20.67 -12.64
CA GLY A 205 -10.87 21.94 -12.17
C GLY A 205 -11.27 23.11 -13.07
N SER A 206 -11.20 24.32 -12.54
CA SER A 206 -11.10 25.54 -13.35
C SER A 206 -9.66 25.74 -13.81
N ALA A 207 -9.44 26.67 -14.74
CA ALA A 207 -8.09 27.12 -15.06
C ALA A 207 -7.40 27.67 -13.78
N PRO A 208 -6.11 27.38 -13.55
CA PRO A 208 -5.41 27.85 -12.36
C PRO A 208 -5.45 29.38 -12.28
N ALA A 209 -5.68 29.91 -11.07
CA ALA A 209 -5.62 31.35 -10.84
C ALA A 209 -4.20 31.87 -11.12
N THR A 210 -4.10 33.02 -11.80
CA THR A 210 -2.81 33.65 -12.14
C THR A 210 -2.14 34.35 -10.95
N SER A 211 -2.88 34.54 -9.85
CA SER A 211 -2.37 35.07 -8.59
C SER A 211 -2.41 33.96 -7.53
N ALA A 212 -1.34 33.84 -6.76
CA ALA A 212 -1.33 32.98 -5.58
C ALA A 212 -2.41 33.44 -4.59
N LEU A 213 -3.19 32.50 -4.03
CA LEU A 213 -4.11 32.78 -2.92
C LEU A 213 -3.33 33.27 -1.69
N PHE A 214 -2.22 32.59 -1.40
CA PHE A 214 -1.21 33.01 -0.42
C PHE A 214 0.14 32.39 -0.77
N THR A 215 1.20 32.83 -0.09
CA THR A 215 2.55 32.25 -0.20
C THR A 215 3.15 32.11 1.18
N ARG A 216 3.84 30.99 1.42
CA ARG A 216 4.60 30.77 2.66
C ARG A 216 5.99 30.22 2.36
N PRO A 217 7.03 30.66 3.09
CA PRO A 217 8.35 30.06 2.99
C PRO A 217 8.34 28.65 3.60
N LEU A 218 9.05 27.71 2.99
CA LEU A 218 9.35 26.41 3.61
C LEU A 218 10.52 26.49 4.59
N ILE A 219 11.32 27.57 4.51
CA ILE A 219 12.51 27.82 5.31
C ILE A 219 12.44 29.27 5.78
N ASP A 220 12.14 29.49 7.06
CA ASP A 220 11.96 30.83 7.63
C ASP A 220 13.26 31.44 8.21
N SER A 221 14.22 30.62 8.66
CA SER A 221 15.33 31.08 9.52
C SER A 221 16.68 30.39 9.31
N LEU A 222 17.16 30.24 8.07
CA LEU A 222 18.57 29.85 7.89
C LEU A 222 19.49 31.05 8.05
N ARG A 223 20.59 30.88 8.79
CA ARG A 223 21.65 31.89 9.01
C ARG A 223 22.18 32.47 7.69
N ASP A 224 22.17 31.65 6.63
CA ASP A 224 22.53 31.96 5.24
C ASP A 224 21.37 31.70 4.24
N GLY A 225 20.11 31.80 4.69
CA GLY A 225 18.93 31.42 3.92
C GLY A 225 18.81 32.05 2.52
N PRO A 226 19.04 33.36 2.34
CA PRO A 226 19.00 34.00 1.03
C PRO A 226 20.01 33.42 0.03
N THR A 227 21.26 33.20 0.45
CA THR A 227 22.31 32.65 -0.42
C THR A 227 22.12 31.17 -0.70
N LEU A 228 21.47 30.42 0.20
CA LEU A 228 21.07 29.03 -0.07
C LEU A 228 19.98 28.95 -1.14
N ILE A 229 18.92 29.76 -1.00
CA ILE A 229 17.79 29.78 -1.94
C ILE A 229 18.25 30.26 -3.33
N GLU A 230 19.11 31.28 -3.38
CA GLU A 230 19.72 31.75 -4.63
C GLU A 230 20.54 30.65 -5.32
N ARG A 231 21.36 29.91 -4.57
CA ARG A 231 22.14 28.78 -5.09
C ARG A 231 21.26 27.64 -5.60
N LEU A 232 20.22 27.25 -4.86
CA LEU A 232 19.25 26.25 -5.33
C LEU A 232 18.58 26.70 -6.63
N ASN A 233 18.10 27.94 -6.68
CA ASN A 233 17.47 28.49 -7.89
C ASN A 233 18.43 28.53 -9.08
N ASP A 234 19.70 28.88 -8.86
CA ASP A 234 20.71 28.88 -9.93
C ASP A 234 21.08 27.47 -10.39
N HIS A 235 21.15 26.51 -9.46
CA HIS A 235 21.30 25.09 -9.78
C HIS A 235 20.13 24.59 -10.65
N HIS A 236 18.90 24.88 -10.23
CA HIS A 236 17.66 24.56 -10.94
C HIS A 236 17.56 25.22 -12.32
N ARG A 237 18.02 26.46 -12.47
CA ARG A 237 18.08 27.13 -13.79
C ARG A 237 19.06 26.45 -14.75
N LYS A 238 20.14 25.85 -14.23
CA LYS A 238 21.17 25.17 -15.02
C LYS A 238 20.77 23.72 -15.35
N ASN A 239 20.06 23.05 -14.45
CA ASN A 239 19.66 21.65 -14.56
C ASN A 239 18.16 21.57 -14.88
N SER A 240 17.84 21.37 -16.15
CA SER A 240 16.52 21.51 -16.78
C SER A 240 15.36 20.63 -16.25
N THR A 241 15.57 19.80 -15.22
CA THR A 241 14.54 18.99 -14.59
C THR A 241 14.54 19.21 -13.08
N ILE A 242 13.47 19.84 -12.59
CA ILE A 242 13.24 20.13 -11.18
C ILE A 242 12.04 19.29 -10.75
N GLY A 243 12.28 18.29 -9.90
CA GLY A 243 11.24 17.55 -9.20
C GLY A 243 11.07 18.08 -7.77
N SER A 244 9.94 17.77 -7.14
CA SER A 244 9.78 17.93 -5.70
C SER A 244 9.20 16.65 -5.12
N GLY A 245 9.96 16.02 -4.23
CA GLY A 245 9.55 14.86 -3.44
C GLY A 245 8.59 15.22 -2.30
N MET A 246 8.18 16.49 -2.18
CA MET A 246 7.21 16.91 -1.18
C MET A 246 5.82 16.36 -1.48
N MET A 247 5.12 15.95 -0.42
CA MET A 247 3.82 15.31 -0.51
C MET A 247 2.79 16.06 0.35
N PRO A 248 2.41 17.31 0.01
CA PRO A 248 1.34 17.98 0.73
C PRO A 248 0.02 17.23 0.55
N VAL A 249 -0.81 17.26 1.58
CA VAL A 249 -2.16 16.69 1.56
C VAL A 249 -3.20 17.76 1.84
N VAL A 250 -4.38 17.60 1.27
CA VAL A 250 -5.53 18.46 1.52
C VAL A 250 -6.62 17.60 2.13
N VAL A 251 -7.10 17.99 3.31
CA VAL A 251 -8.24 17.33 3.95
C VAL A 251 -9.25 18.39 4.35
N GLU A 252 -10.47 18.23 3.86
CA GLU A 252 -11.54 19.22 3.88
C GLU A 252 -11.05 20.58 3.34
N ASN A 253 -10.86 21.58 4.22
CA ASN A 253 -10.40 22.93 3.88
C ASN A 253 -9.02 23.26 4.48
N GLN A 254 -8.22 22.23 4.77
CA GLN A 254 -6.89 22.36 5.36
C GLN A 254 -5.82 21.88 4.38
N LEU A 255 -4.84 22.74 4.10
CA LEU A 255 -3.59 22.34 3.44
C LEU A 255 -2.60 21.91 4.52
N ILE A 256 -2.09 20.69 4.40
CA ILE A 256 -1.13 20.12 5.34
C ILE A 256 0.16 19.83 4.61
N PHE A 257 1.25 20.37 5.13
CA PHE A 257 2.57 20.25 4.51
C PHE A 257 3.68 20.28 5.56
N ARG A 258 4.85 19.80 5.15
CA ARG A 258 6.09 19.87 5.92
C ARG A 258 6.89 21.08 5.49
N ASP A 259 7.38 21.83 6.48
CA ASP A 259 8.41 22.85 6.29
C ASP A 259 9.75 22.37 6.87
N ALA A 260 10.75 23.25 6.96
CA ALA A 260 12.08 22.89 7.43
C ALA A 260 12.11 22.31 8.85
N VAL A 261 11.14 22.63 9.71
CA VAL A 261 11.17 22.33 11.16
C VAL A 261 9.93 21.65 11.71
N SER A 262 8.87 21.57 10.93
CA SER A 262 7.54 21.19 11.41
C SER A 262 6.64 20.64 10.32
N VAL A 263 5.56 20.01 10.75
CA VAL A 263 4.37 19.78 9.93
C VAL A 263 3.31 20.79 10.36
N ARG A 264 2.62 21.40 9.40
CA ARG A 264 1.61 22.44 9.66
C ARG A 264 0.34 22.13 8.92
N GLY A 265 -0.78 22.43 9.56
CA GLY A 265 -2.06 22.60 8.89
C GLY A 265 -2.38 24.09 8.80
N VAL A 266 -2.68 24.54 7.59
CA VAL A 266 -3.13 25.91 7.32
C VAL A 266 -4.50 25.86 6.66
N ASN A 267 -5.28 26.93 6.82
CA ASN A 267 -6.50 27.09 6.05
C ASN A 267 -6.15 27.25 4.56
N LEU A 268 -6.84 26.50 3.70
CA LEU A 268 -6.55 26.44 2.26
C LEU A 268 -6.87 27.75 1.51
N GLU A 269 -7.76 28.60 2.04
CA GLU A 269 -8.20 29.83 1.40
C GLU A 269 -7.26 31.01 1.71
N ASP A 270 -6.86 31.17 2.98
CA ASP A 270 -6.13 32.36 3.44
C ASP A 270 -4.70 32.08 3.96
N GLY A 271 -4.31 30.80 4.09
CA GLY A 271 -2.99 30.40 4.58
C GLY A 271 -2.76 30.63 6.08
N ARG A 272 -3.80 30.96 6.85
CA ARG A 272 -3.72 31.11 8.31
C ARG A 272 -3.35 29.78 8.95
N GLU A 273 -2.39 29.81 9.86
CA GLU A 273 -1.98 28.63 10.63
C GLU A 273 -3.11 28.18 11.55
N LEU A 274 -3.50 26.91 11.42
CA LEU A 274 -4.49 26.26 12.27
C LEU A 274 -3.78 25.49 13.39
N TRP A 275 -2.69 24.82 13.05
CA TRP A 275 -1.90 24.04 13.99
C TRP A 275 -0.49 23.80 13.46
N LYS A 276 0.41 23.47 14.39
CA LYS A 276 1.81 23.16 14.13
C LYS A 276 2.27 22.01 15.00
N TYR A 277 2.96 21.05 14.38
CA TYR A 277 3.67 19.96 15.05
C TYR A 277 5.17 20.09 14.78
N PRO A 278 6.00 20.39 15.81
CA PRO A 278 7.45 20.45 15.64
C PRO A 278 8.05 19.06 15.42
N LEU A 279 8.94 18.94 14.44
CA LEU A 279 9.64 17.69 14.15
C LEU A 279 10.77 17.47 15.14
N GLN A 280 11.03 16.21 15.51
CA GLN A 280 12.18 15.89 16.37
C GLN A 280 13.51 16.08 15.65
N VAL A 281 13.56 15.77 14.35
CA VAL A 281 14.70 16.02 13.47
C VAL A 281 14.24 16.89 12.32
N SER A 282 14.86 18.05 12.16
CA SER A 282 14.49 19.07 11.18
C SER A 282 15.52 19.20 10.07
N LEU A 283 15.07 19.60 8.88
CA LEU A 283 15.96 19.96 7.77
C LEU A 283 16.91 21.08 8.22
N GLU A 284 16.40 22.08 8.95
CA GLU A 284 17.21 23.18 9.48
C GLU A 284 18.37 22.67 10.36
N THR A 285 18.13 21.67 11.21
CA THR A 285 19.19 21.09 12.06
C THR A 285 20.21 20.30 11.23
N ALA A 286 19.78 19.64 10.16
CA ALA A 286 20.66 18.90 9.26
C ALA A 286 21.51 19.83 8.38
N LEU A 287 20.96 20.99 8.00
CA LEU A 287 21.64 22.01 7.20
C LEU A 287 22.60 22.89 8.03
N ASN A 288 22.41 22.97 9.35
CA ASN A 288 23.30 23.73 10.21
C ASN A 288 24.69 23.07 10.30
N PRO A 289 25.78 23.78 9.94
CA PRO A 289 27.11 23.18 9.80
C PRO A 289 27.62 22.66 11.14
N ARG A 290 27.90 21.36 11.22
CA ARG A 290 28.53 20.74 12.42
C ARG A 290 30.04 20.98 12.51
N ASN A 291 30.71 21.44 11.45
CA ASN A 291 32.15 21.75 11.42
C ASN A 291 32.50 22.77 10.29
N GLU A 292 33.41 23.71 10.56
CA GLU A 292 33.89 24.76 9.63
C GLU A 292 34.75 24.24 8.45
N VAL A 293 35.02 22.93 8.35
CA VAL A 293 36.04 22.39 7.42
C VAL A 293 35.45 21.79 6.14
N GLN A 294 34.24 22.17 5.73
CA GLN A 294 33.69 21.58 4.50
C GLN A 294 32.84 22.53 3.65
N ASP A 295 33.45 23.66 3.29
CA ASP A 295 32.96 24.68 2.33
C ASP A 295 32.81 24.20 0.87
N GLN A 296 32.88 22.89 0.61
CA GLN A 296 32.75 22.29 -0.72
C GLN A 296 31.76 21.11 -0.76
N ARG A 297 30.96 20.87 0.30
CA ARG A 297 29.85 19.91 0.18
C ARG A 297 28.72 20.57 -0.60
N ASP A 298 28.58 20.07 -1.82
CA ASP A 298 27.97 20.69 -2.99
C ASP A 298 26.47 21.01 -2.85
N GLU A 299 26.01 21.99 -3.65
CA GLU A 299 24.60 22.37 -3.87
C GLU A 299 23.67 21.17 -4.13
N ILE A 300 24.22 20.07 -4.65
CA ILE A 300 23.57 18.78 -4.88
C ILE A 300 23.06 18.14 -3.57
N GLU A 301 23.81 18.25 -2.47
CA GLU A 301 23.39 17.72 -1.17
C GLU A 301 22.20 18.51 -0.59
N LEU A 302 22.08 19.80 -0.92
CA LEU A 302 20.99 20.65 -0.41
C LEU A 302 19.65 20.32 -1.05
N ASP A 303 19.63 20.15 -2.37
CA ASP A 303 18.44 19.69 -3.10
C ASP A 303 18.02 18.29 -2.64
N ARG A 304 19.00 17.38 -2.50
CA ARG A 304 18.79 16.00 -2.02
C ARG A 304 18.28 15.89 -0.60
N LEU A 305 18.78 16.72 0.33
CA LEU A 305 18.32 16.73 1.72
C LEU A 305 16.96 17.41 1.87
N GLY A 306 16.67 18.41 1.03
CA GLY A 306 15.44 19.20 1.06
C GLY A 306 14.38 18.69 0.09
N LEU A 307 14.29 19.33 -1.08
CA LEU A 307 13.16 19.21 -2.00
C LEU A 307 13.03 17.83 -2.64
N SER A 308 14.14 17.14 -2.89
CA SER A 308 14.17 15.83 -3.55
C SER A 308 14.06 14.66 -2.56
N ASN A 309 14.02 14.92 -1.25
CA ASN A 309 13.90 13.88 -0.22
C ASN A 309 12.46 13.43 0.01
N ALA A 310 11.95 12.59 -0.89
CA ALA A 310 10.60 12.06 -0.80
C ALA A 310 10.37 11.26 0.50
N LEU A 311 11.39 10.56 0.98
CA LEU A 311 11.29 9.72 2.17
C LEU A 311 11.09 10.55 3.45
N ALA A 312 11.91 11.58 3.64
CA ALA A 312 11.78 12.49 4.77
C ALA A 312 10.58 13.44 4.65
N CYS A 313 10.08 13.70 3.43
CA CYS A 313 8.95 14.59 3.18
C CYS A 313 7.58 13.88 3.10
N GLY A 314 7.53 12.59 3.40
CA GLY A 314 6.33 11.77 3.29
C GLY A 314 5.20 12.16 4.24
N ILE A 315 4.04 12.52 3.67
CA ILE A 315 2.78 12.73 4.40
C ILE A 315 1.64 11.99 3.69
N SER A 316 0.74 11.41 4.47
CA SER A 316 -0.58 10.95 4.02
C SER A 316 -1.62 11.27 5.10
N ALA A 317 -2.90 11.10 4.80
CA ALA A 317 -3.98 11.32 5.74
C ALA A 317 -5.16 10.38 5.49
N ASP A 318 -5.98 10.18 6.51
CA ASP A 318 -7.35 9.67 6.40
C ASP A 318 -8.34 10.76 6.83
N SER A 319 -9.61 10.41 7.07
CA SER A 319 -10.63 11.38 7.50
C SER A 319 -10.47 11.87 8.95
N GLU A 320 -9.57 11.27 9.74
CA GLU A 320 -9.42 11.54 11.18
C GLU A 320 -8.00 11.93 11.58
N ARG A 321 -6.99 11.57 10.78
CA ARG A 321 -5.57 11.57 11.15
C ARG A 321 -4.68 11.97 9.98
N VAL A 322 -3.53 12.54 10.34
CA VAL A 322 -2.41 12.82 9.43
C VAL A 322 -1.24 11.93 9.82
N TYR A 323 -0.62 11.28 8.86
CA TYR A 323 0.53 10.41 9.04
C TYR A 323 1.78 11.04 8.47
N VAL A 324 2.83 11.09 9.28
CA VAL A 324 4.09 11.76 8.94
C VAL A 324 5.24 10.77 9.10
N VAL A 325 6.13 10.74 8.12
CA VAL A 325 7.41 10.04 8.24
C VAL A 325 8.41 10.92 8.98
N GLU A 326 8.98 10.44 10.08
CA GLU A 326 10.05 11.11 10.81
C GLU A 326 11.33 10.27 10.75
N GLY A 327 12.47 10.89 10.48
CA GLY A 327 13.76 10.21 10.42
C GLY A 327 14.91 11.19 10.19
N PRO A 328 16.16 10.70 10.21
CA PRO A 328 17.32 11.55 9.98
C PRO A 328 17.38 12.03 8.52
N PHE A 329 17.65 13.32 8.33
CA PHE A 329 17.94 13.89 7.01
C PHE A 329 19.39 13.58 6.59
N ASP A 330 20.36 13.68 7.51
CA ASP A 330 21.79 13.45 7.24
C ASP A 330 22.22 12.01 7.57
N GLN A 331 21.79 11.01 6.79
CA GLN A 331 22.34 9.66 6.97
C GLN A 331 23.75 9.58 6.35
N PRO A 332 24.84 9.42 7.14
CA PRO A 332 26.14 9.16 6.57
C PRO A 332 26.12 7.77 5.91
N VAL A 333 26.50 7.71 4.64
CA VAL A 333 26.74 6.43 3.96
C VAL A 333 27.88 5.73 4.70
N ILE A 334 27.57 4.67 5.43
CA ILE A 334 28.58 3.93 6.19
C ILE A 334 29.45 3.16 5.19
N ALA A 335 30.77 3.39 5.23
CA ALA A 335 31.70 2.71 4.34
C ALA A 335 31.69 1.18 4.59
N PRO A 336 31.96 0.36 3.56
CA PRO A 336 32.08 -1.08 3.74
C PRO A 336 33.15 -1.42 4.79
N GLY A 337 32.75 -2.09 5.88
CA GLY A 337 33.65 -2.50 6.97
C GLY A 337 33.55 -1.67 8.25
N GLU A 338 32.84 -0.54 8.23
CA GLU A 338 32.56 0.25 9.43
C GLU A 338 31.32 -0.30 10.16
N ALA A 339 31.41 -0.37 11.49
CA ALA A 339 30.26 -0.69 12.33
C ALA A 339 29.28 0.50 12.31
N PRO A 340 27.97 0.26 12.16
CA PRO A 340 27.00 1.33 12.32
C PRO A 340 27.16 1.97 13.69
N GLY A 341 27.29 3.30 13.72
CA GLY A 341 27.29 4.06 14.97
C GLY A 341 26.00 3.81 15.75
N ASN A 342 26.05 4.04 17.06
CA ASN A 342 24.94 3.78 18.00
C ASN A 342 23.72 4.73 17.82
N GLN A 343 23.64 5.47 16.70
CA GLN A 343 22.50 6.32 16.37
C GLN A 343 21.53 5.52 15.50
N SER A 344 20.42 5.10 16.12
CA SER A 344 19.29 4.43 15.49
C SER A 344 18.77 5.25 14.30
N SER A 345 19.17 4.87 13.09
CA SER A 345 18.93 5.58 11.84
C SER A 345 17.66 5.08 11.15
N TYR A 346 16.55 5.07 11.88
CA TYR A 346 15.28 4.53 11.39
C TYR A 346 14.31 5.65 11.04
N PHE A 347 13.65 5.52 9.90
CA PHE A 347 12.45 6.28 9.58
C PHE A 347 11.26 5.63 10.26
N ARG A 348 10.43 6.43 10.92
CA ARG A 348 9.28 6.02 11.75
C ARG A 348 8.01 6.72 11.28
N ILE A 349 6.85 6.23 11.71
CA ILE A 349 5.55 6.86 11.42
C ILE A 349 4.99 7.49 12.69
N THR A 350 4.52 8.72 12.56
CA THR A 350 3.82 9.47 13.61
C THR A 350 2.42 9.82 13.13
N ALA A 351 1.40 9.49 13.92
CA ALA A 351 0.01 9.86 13.65
C ALA A 351 -0.37 11.09 14.46
N LEU A 352 -0.86 12.12 13.77
CA LEU A 352 -1.35 13.36 14.33
C LEU A 352 -2.87 13.44 14.18
N PRO A 353 -3.59 14.03 15.14
CA PRO A 353 -5.03 14.25 15.00
C PRO A 353 -5.31 15.31 13.93
N LEU A 354 -6.29 15.07 13.06
CA LEU A 354 -6.71 16.01 12.01
C LEU A 354 -7.62 17.12 12.56
N ASP A 355 -8.50 16.80 13.51
CA ASP A 355 -9.39 17.78 14.12
C ASP A 355 -8.69 18.55 15.25
N THR A 356 -8.04 19.65 14.88
CA THR A 356 -7.52 20.64 15.84
C THR A 356 -8.41 21.88 15.89
N ARG A 357 -9.61 21.85 15.29
CA ARG A 357 -10.53 23.01 15.25
C ARG A 357 -11.13 23.34 16.61
N ASN A 358 -11.06 22.41 17.55
CA ASN A 358 -11.45 22.64 18.94
C ASN A 358 -10.19 22.65 19.85
N PRO A 359 -9.66 23.83 20.21
CA PRO A 359 -8.51 23.94 21.12
C PRO A 359 -8.74 23.31 22.50
N LEU A 360 -10.01 23.12 22.89
CA LEU A 360 -10.38 22.44 24.13
C LEU A 360 -10.24 20.91 24.02
N SER A 361 -10.27 20.36 22.81
CA SER A 361 -10.12 18.93 22.50
C SER A 361 -8.66 18.55 22.20
N ASN A 362 -7.85 19.50 21.70
CA ASN A 362 -6.43 19.31 21.44
C ASN A 362 -5.63 20.54 21.87
N PRO A 363 -4.88 20.49 22.99
CA PRO A 363 -4.02 21.60 23.38
C PRO A 363 -2.92 21.79 22.35
N LEU A 364 -2.60 23.05 22.02
CA LEU A 364 -1.34 23.38 21.33
C LEU A 364 -0.20 23.34 22.35
N PRO A 365 0.95 22.71 22.05
CA PRO A 365 1.31 22.08 20.78
C PRO A 365 0.62 20.73 20.53
N VAL A 366 0.33 20.43 19.26
CA VAL A 366 -0.29 19.16 18.84
C VAL A 366 0.45 17.97 19.42
N VAL A 367 -0.29 17.08 20.09
CA VAL A 367 0.25 15.84 20.66
C VAL A 367 -0.08 14.68 19.70
N PRO A 368 0.91 13.86 19.30
CA PRO A 368 0.64 12.67 18.49
C PRO A 368 -0.25 11.68 19.20
N ILE A 369 -1.11 11.01 18.42
CA ILE A 369 -1.97 9.92 18.90
C ILE A 369 -1.10 8.71 19.25
N TRP A 370 -0.20 8.36 18.33
CA TRP A 370 0.76 7.28 18.48
C TRP A 370 1.99 7.52 17.60
N ARG A 371 3.05 6.77 17.90
CA ARG A 371 4.28 6.66 17.10
C ARG A 371 4.65 5.19 17.00
N THR A 372 5.20 4.77 15.87
CA THR A 372 5.63 3.39 15.66
C THR A 372 6.95 3.32 14.89
N GLY A 373 7.72 2.26 15.10
CA GLY A 373 9.14 2.16 14.70
C GLY A 373 10.13 2.54 15.81
N ASP A 374 9.62 2.89 16.99
CA ASP A 374 10.39 3.10 18.21
C ASP A 374 10.14 1.99 19.25
N SER A 375 10.72 2.14 20.44
CA SER A 375 10.75 1.14 21.51
C SER A 375 9.39 0.72 22.09
N VAL A 376 8.26 1.30 21.64
CA VAL A 376 6.95 1.01 22.21
C VAL A 376 6.35 -0.30 21.69
N ASN A 377 6.44 -0.56 20.37
CA ASN A 377 5.95 -1.80 19.78
C ASN A 377 7.13 -2.73 19.43
N PRO A 378 7.38 -3.81 20.21
CA PRO A 378 8.57 -4.67 20.06
C PRO A 378 8.68 -5.33 18.68
N GLU A 379 7.57 -5.53 17.97
CA GLU A 379 7.58 -6.13 16.63
C GLU A 379 8.01 -5.15 15.53
N LEU A 380 7.90 -3.84 15.79
CA LEU A 380 8.23 -2.77 14.86
C LEU A 380 9.53 -2.06 15.23
N VAL A 381 10.12 -2.35 16.41
CA VAL A 381 11.42 -1.80 16.82
C VAL A 381 12.50 -2.14 15.79
N GLY A 382 13.20 -1.11 15.32
CA GLY A 382 14.34 -1.27 14.40
C GLY A 382 13.95 -1.44 12.93
N MET A 383 12.64 -1.44 12.62
CA MET A 383 12.19 -1.36 11.24
C MET A 383 12.35 0.07 10.70
N THR A 384 12.76 0.19 9.44
CA THR A 384 12.82 1.47 8.71
C THR A 384 11.62 1.57 7.76
N PHE A 385 10.69 2.49 8.04
CA PHE A 385 9.56 2.75 7.14
C PHE A 385 10.01 3.50 5.89
N LEU A 386 9.62 3.03 4.71
CA LEU A 386 10.08 3.55 3.41
C LEU A 386 9.10 4.54 2.78
N GLY A 387 8.26 5.20 3.57
CA GLY A 387 7.29 6.18 3.10
C GLY A 387 6.11 6.34 4.07
N PRO A 388 5.22 7.32 3.83
CA PRO A 388 4.01 7.46 4.62
C PRO A 388 3.10 6.26 4.34
N PRO A 389 2.25 5.86 5.30
CA PRO A 389 1.31 4.78 5.07
C PRO A 389 0.32 5.14 3.96
N THR A 390 -0.26 4.14 3.32
CA THR A 390 -1.38 4.24 2.37
C THR A 390 -2.65 3.82 3.12
N PRO A 391 -3.49 4.76 3.56
CA PRO A 391 -4.80 4.42 4.11
C PRO A 391 -5.66 3.80 3.03
N ALA A 392 -6.11 2.57 3.25
CA ALA A 392 -7.04 1.88 2.36
C ALA A 392 -7.81 0.84 3.17
N TYR A 393 -9.09 0.63 2.82
CA TYR A 393 -9.95 -0.38 3.44
C TYR A 393 -10.05 -0.33 4.97
N GLY A 394 -9.99 0.87 5.57
CA GLY A 394 -9.99 1.08 7.02
C GLY A 394 -8.71 0.63 7.74
N ARG A 395 -7.61 0.46 6.99
CA ARG A 395 -6.30 0.02 7.49
C ARG A 395 -5.19 0.90 6.93
N LEU A 396 -4.01 0.82 7.53
CA LEU A 396 -2.81 1.46 7.01
C LEU A 396 -1.88 0.42 6.40
N TYR A 397 -1.43 0.67 5.18
CA TYR A 397 -0.45 -0.18 4.51
C TYR A 397 0.86 0.57 4.31
N CYS A 398 1.96 0.04 4.83
CA CYS A 398 3.28 0.66 4.68
C CYS A 398 4.33 -0.38 4.32
N ILE A 399 5.36 0.06 3.59
CA ILE A 399 6.51 -0.78 3.28
C ILE A 399 7.62 -0.42 4.25
N ALA A 400 8.21 -1.44 4.88
CA ALA A 400 9.31 -1.26 5.82
C ALA A 400 10.43 -2.26 5.56
N GLU A 401 11.64 -1.87 5.97
CA GLU A 401 12.85 -2.68 5.88
C GLU A 401 13.31 -3.11 7.28
N SER A 402 13.61 -4.40 7.44
CA SER A 402 14.30 -4.93 8.63
C SER A 402 15.10 -6.17 8.26
N ASP A 403 16.30 -6.34 8.82
CA ASP A 403 17.14 -7.54 8.61
C ASP A 403 17.34 -7.94 7.14
N LEU A 404 17.53 -6.96 6.25
CA LEU A 404 17.63 -7.14 4.79
C LEU A 404 16.38 -7.77 4.14
N LEU A 405 15.23 -7.66 4.79
CA LEU A 405 13.93 -8.04 4.26
C LEU A 405 13.06 -6.80 4.08
N LEU A 406 12.34 -6.76 2.97
CA LEU A 406 11.26 -5.81 2.75
C LEU A 406 9.94 -6.45 3.13
N TYR A 407 9.13 -5.72 3.87
CA TYR A 407 7.81 -6.13 4.31
C TYR A 407 6.75 -5.15 3.81
N LEU A 408 5.59 -5.68 3.44
CA LEU A 408 4.33 -4.94 3.48
C LEU A 408 3.72 -5.17 4.86
N LEU A 409 3.52 -4.10 5.61
CA LEU A 409 2.90 -4.11 6.92
C LEU A 409 1.45 -3.61 6.81
N GLU A 410 0.56 -4.25 7.55
CA GLU A 410 -0.79 -3.76 7.82
C GLU A 410 -0.82 -3.26 9.27
N LEU A 411 -1.14 -1.99 9.47
CA LEU A 411 -1.23 -1.37 10.80
C LEU A 411 -2.66 -0.94 11.11
N ASP A 412 -3.00 -0.95 12.40
CA ASP A 412 -4.23 -0.35 12.90
C ASP A 412 -4.14 1.19 12.85
N PRO A 413 -5.08 1.91 12.20
CA PRO A 413 -5.03 3.36 12.13
C PRO A 413 -5.13 4.07 13.49
N ALA A 414 -5.82 3.47 14.46
CA ALA A 414 -6.12 4.09 15.74
C ALA A 414 -4.99 3.92 16.76
N SER A 415 -4.28 2.78 16.76
CA SER A 415 -3.18 2.52 17.69
C SER A 415 -1.78 2.51 17.06
N GLY A 416 -1.68 2.29 15.75
CA GLY A 416 -0.39 2.09 15.07
C GLY A 416 0.19 0.68 15.28
N ASP A 417 -0.58 -0.25 15.85
CA ASP A 417 -0.16 -1.62 16.09
C ASP A 417 -0.07 -2.43 14.81
N LEU A 418 0.90 -3.35 14.77
CA LEU A 418 1.04 -4.32 13.71
C LEU A 418 -0.13 -5.32 13.74
N LEU A 419 -0.86 -5.40 12.63
CA LEU A 419 -1.93 -6.38 12.44
C LEU A 419 -1.46 -7.57 11.61
N ASP A 420 -0.61 -7.33 10.61
CA ASP A 420 -0.04 -8.37 9.76
C ASP A 420 1.23 -7.89 9.06
N LYS A 421 2.10 -8.83 8.66
CA LYS A 421 3.30 -8.56 7.84
C LYS A 421 3.47 -9.60 6.75
N THR A 422 3.73 -9.14 5.53
CA THR A 422 4.02 -10.00 4.37
C THR A 422 5.40 -9.66 3.82
N THR A 423 6.31 -10.65 3.74
CA THR A 423 7.63 -10.48 3.14
C THR A 423 7.52 -10.30 1.63
N LEU A 424 8.05 -9.19 1.11
CA LEU A 424 8.02 -8.83 -0.31
C LEU A 424 9.27 -9.31 -1.05
N ALA A 425 10.44 -9.06 -0.47
CA ALA A 425 11.73 -9.32 -1.12
C ALA A 425 12.89 -9.36 -0.12
N VAL A 426 13.98 -10.00 -0.55
CA VAL A 426 15.29 -9.96 0.12
C VAL A 426 16.15 -8.86 -0.51
N LEU A 427 16.85 -8.11 0.33
CA LEU A 427 17.78 -7.04 -0.05
C LEU A 427 19.22 -7.50 0.05
N GLN A 428 20.08 -6.89 -0.78
CA GLN A 428 21.53 -7.14 -0.75
C GLN A 428 22.25 -6.23 0.26
N ARG A 429 21.69 -5.05 0.51
CA ARG A 429 22.24 -4.01 1.38
C ARG A 429 21.11 -3.36 2.13
N SER A 430 21.37 -2.97 3.38
CA SER A 430 20.44 -2.17 4.13
C SER A 430 20.36 -0.75 3.55
N LEU A 431 19.27 -0.04 3.84
CA LEU A 431 19.03 1.32 3.38
C LEU A 431 20.22 2.25 3.65
N VAL A 432 20.78 2.22 4.87
CA VAL A 432 21.93 3.05 5.29
C VAL A 432 23.22 2.77 4.48
N ARG A 433 23.30 1.60 3.82
CA ARG A 433 24.43 1.19 2.97
C ARG A 433 24.11 1.26 1.48
N ASP A 434 22.98 1.84 1.11
CA ASP A 434 22.54 2.00 -0.26
C ASP A 434 22.16 3.46 -0.59
N PRO A 435 23.14 4.28 -1.00
CA PRO A 435 22.93 5.69 -1.31
C PRO A 435 21.87 5.93 -2.39
N SER A 436 21.67 4.96 -3.28
CA SER A 436 20.69 5.07 -4.37
C SER A 436 19.24 5.02 -3.87
N ARG A 437 19.00 4.55 -2.64
CA ARG A 437 17.66 4.37 -2.04
C ARG A 437 17.32 5.39 -0.94
N LEU A 438 18.31 6.12 -0.40
CA LEU A 438 18.17 6.93 0.83
C LEU A 438 17.07 8.01 0.79
N HIS A 439 16.74 8.52 -0.38
CA HIS A 439 15.77 9.62 -0.55
C HIS A 439 14.49 9.19 -1.26
N LEU A 440 14.39 7.89 -1.56
CA LEU A 440 13.32 7.32 -2.35
C LEU A 440 12.28 6.68 -1.45
N VAL A 441 11.05 6.63 -1.94
CA VAL A 441 9.94 6.01 -1.23
C VAL A 441 9.48 4.71 -1.88
N CYS A 442 9.05 3.78 -1.03
CA CYS A 442 8.24 2.64 -1.37
C CYS A 442 6.83 2.86 -0.79
N ILE A 443 5.93 3.45 -1.57
CA ILE A 443 4.54 3.61 -1.14
C ILE A 443 3.67 2.68 -1.99
N PRO A 444 2.90 1.75 -1.39
CA PRO A 444 2.07 0.84 -2.15
C PRO A 444 0.93 1.61 -2.83
N SER A 445 0.52 1.15 -4.01
CA SER A 445 -0.73 1.59 -4.65
C SER A 445 -1.76 0.47 -4.56
N ILE A 446 -2.99 0.80 -4.22
CA ILE A 446 -3.97 -0.20 -3.77
C ILE A 446 -5.25 -0.09 -4.58
N SER A 447 -5.73 -1.22 -5.10
CA SER A 447 -7.02 -1.30 -5.80
C SER A 447 -7.54 -2.73 -5.77
N ARG A 448 -8.87 -2.92 -5.66
CA ARG A 448 -9.52 -4.23 -5.76
C ARG A 448 -8.92 -5.30 -4.82
N GLY A 449 -8.57 -4.89 -3.60
CA GLY A 449 -7.93 -5.78 -2.63
C GLY A 449 -6.50 -6.22 -2.99
N ILE A 450 -5.83 -5.58 -3.97
CA ILE A 450 -4.43 -5.85 -4.32
C ILE A 450 -3.58 -4.63 -3.99
N ALA A 451 -2.49 -4.85 -3.26
CA ALA A 451 -1.43 -3.87 -3.07
C ALA A 451 -0.31 -4.11 -4.08
N VAL A 452 0.03 -3.06 -4.82
CA VAL A 452 1.14 -2.99 -5.77
C VAL A 452 2.31 -2.31 -5.07
N CYS A 453 3.30 -3.10 -4.69
CA CYS A 453 4.39 -2.71 -3.82
C CYS A 453 5.69 -2.49 -4.62
N PRO A 454 6.16 -1.24 -4.79
CA PRO A 454 7.49 -0.97 -5.31
C PRO A 454 8.56 -1.37 -4.28
N THR A 455 9.67 -1.96 -4.72
CA THR A 455 10.72 -2.48 -3.83
C THR A 455 12.05 -1.73 -3.89
N LEU A 456 12.22 -0.83 -4.87
CA LEU A 456 13.49 -0.15 -5.20
C LEU A 456 14.66 -1.09 -5.55
N ASN A 457 14.41 -2.38 -5.78
CA ASN A 457 15.42 -3.36 -6.21
C ASN A 457 15.15 -3.95 -7.61
N GLY A 458 14.38 -3.23 -8.43
CA GLY A 458 14.04 -3.63 -9.81
C GLY A 458 12.85 -4.59 -9.90
N LEU A 459 12.11 -4.77 -8.81
CA LEU A 459 10.91 -5.60 -8.76
C LEU A 459 9.69 -4.76 -8.40
N LEU A 460 8.54 -5.21 -8.89
CA LEU A 460 7.24 -4.74 -8.49
C LEU A 460 6.43 -5.95 -8.02
N VAL A 461 5.89 -5.90 -6.81
CA VAL A 461 5.23 -7.06 -6.18
C VAL A 461 3.76 -6.79 -5.98
N GLY A 462 2.90 -7.68 -6.48
CA GLY A 462 1.47 -7.68 -6.20
C GLY A 462 1.14 -8.57 -5.01
N VAL A 463 0.48 -8.02 -3.99
CA VAL A 463 0.03 -8.74 -2.79
C VAL A 463 -1.49 -8.72 -2.73
N ASP A 464 -2.09 -9.89 -2.55
CA ASP A 464 -3.52 -10.00 -2.24
C ASP A 464 -3.75 -9.63 -0.77
N LEU A 465 -4.44 -8.53 -0.53
CA LEU A 465 -4.74 -8.01 0.80
C LEU A 465 -5.86 -8.79 1.51
N THR A 466 -6.65 -9.56 0.77
CA THR A 466 -7.74 -10.38 1.32
C THR A 466 -7.19 -11.64 1.99
N SER A 467 -6.27 -12.33 1.31
CA SER A 467 -5.65 -13.56 1.81
C SER A 467 -4.24 -13.41 2.33
N LYS A 468 -3.63 -12.22 2.22
CA LYS A 468 -2.24 -11.97 2.66
C LYS A 468 -1.25 -12.91 1.99
N THR A 469 -1.34 -12.98 0.67
CA THR A 469 -0.53 -13.88 -0.16
C THR A 469 0.13 -13.12 -1.28
N LEU A 470 1.33 -13.56 -1.64
CA LEU A 470 2.04 -13.06 -2.80
C LEU A 470 1.31 -13.51 -4.07
N ARG A 471 0.89 -12.56 -4.90
CA ARG A 471 0.06 -12.85 -6.07
C ARG A 471 0.90 -12.95 -7.34
N TRP A 472 1.76 -11.96 -7.56
CA TRP A 472 2.66 -11.91 -8.70
C TRP A 472 3.88 -11.05 -8.39
N VAL A 473 4.94 -11.22 -9.18
CA VAL A 473 6.11 -10.35 -9.18
C VAL A 473 6.47 -10.01 -10.63
N HIS A 474 6.69 -8.73 -10.89
CA HIS A 474 7.10 -8.20 -12.19
C HIS A 474 8.54 -7.67 -12.12
N SER A 475 9.35 -8.04 -13.11
CA SER A 475 10.71 -7.54 -13.25
C SER A 475 10.70 -6.26 -14.08
N GLN A 476 11.27 -5.20 -13.54
CA GLN A 476 11.35 -3.89 -14.20
C GLN A 476 12.50 -3.83 -15.23
N SER A 477 13.35 -4.86 -15.30
CA SER A 477 14.46 -4.97 -16.24
C SER A 477 14.01 -5.52 -17.60
N ALA A 478 14.57 -4.98 -18.68
CA ALA A 478 14.16 -5.23 -20.06
C ALA A 478 14.60 -6.57 -20.67
N ALA A 479 15.15 -7.50 -19.90
CA ALA A 479 15.63 -8.76 -20.43
C ALA A 479 15.10 -9.94 -19.63
N THR A 480 14.83 -11.03 -20.36
CA THR A 480 14.76 -12.43 -19.93
C THR A 480 15.99 -12.86 -19.14
N GLU A 481 16.25 -12.20 -18.02
CA GLU A 481 17.26 -12.56 -17.05
C GLU A 481 16.54 -13.24 -15.90
N ASN A 482 16.99 -14.45 -15.58
CA ASN A 482 16.59 -15.17 -14.38
C ASN A 482 16.61 -14.19 -13.19
N LEU A 483 15.54 -14.13 -12.38
CA LEU A 483 15.46 -13.33 -11.15
C LEU A 483 16.67 -13.54 -10.21
N ARG A 484 17.44 -14.63 -10.41
CA ARG A 484 18.68 -14.94 -9.70
C ARG A 484 19.90 -14.11 -10.12
N LEU A 485 19.85 -13.33 -11.22
CA LEU A 485 21.06 -12.77 -11.86
C LEU A 485 21.00 -11.28 -12.25
N SER A 486 19.94 -10.53 -11.95
CA SER A 486 19.83 -9.08 -12.25
C SER A 486 20.77 -8.17 -11.41
N ASN A 487 21.86 -8.71 -10.86
CA ASN A 487 22.69 -8.10 -9.82
C ASN A 487 24.00 -7.45 -10.32
N ARG A 488 24.20 -7.26 -11.64
CA ARG A 488 25.55 -6.90 -12.14
C ARG A 488 25.69 -5.83 -13.21
N ARG A 489 24.65 -5.09 -13.56
CA ARG A 489 24.82 -3.89 -14.40
C ARG A 489 24.52 -2.65 -13.57
N GLN A 490 25.44 -1.69 -13.60
CA GLN A 490 25.12 -0.30 -13.28
C GLN A 490 23.94 0.06 -14.16
N SER A 491 22.73 0.04 -13.61
CA SER A 491 21.55 0.52 -14.31
C SER A 491 21.76 2.00 -14.55
N HIS A 492 21.73 2.42 -15.81
CA HIS A 492 21.52 3.83 -16.11
C HIS A 492 20.27 4.27 -15.35
N VAL A 493 20.42 5.30 -14.53
CA VAL A 493 19.30 5.96 -13.86
C VAL A 493 18.70 6.91 -14.89
N TYR A 494 17.43 6.69 -15.23
CA TYR A 494 16.72 7.48 -16.25
C TYR A 494 15.84 8.58 -15.63
N GLU A 495 15.83 8.71 -14.31
CA GLU A 495 15.00 9.68 -13.59
C GLU A 495 15.80 10.92 -13.17
N SER A 496 15.11 12.04 -13.06
CA SER A 496 15.58 13.22 -12.33
C SER A 496 15.20 13.08 -10.86
N GLU A 497 16.11 13.44 -9.96
CA GLU A 497 15.83 13.50 -8.52
C GLU A 497 14.59 14.39 -8.25
N GLY A 498 13.76 13.96 -7.30
CA GLY A 498 12.57 14.71 -6.85
C GLY A 498 11.24 14.38 -7.55
N PHE A 499 11.18 13.56 -8.60
CA PHE A 499 9.89 13.06 -9.08
C PHE A 499 9.44 11.82 -8.32
N LEU A 500 8.12 11.61 -8.22
CA LEU A 500 7.56 10.41 -7.61
C LEU A 500 7.22 9.41 -8.72
N THR A 501 8.03 8.36 -8.85
CA THR A 501 7.75 7.21 -9.73
C THR A 501 7.01 6.11 -8.96
N LEU A 502 5.82 6.43 -8.45
CA LEU A 502 4.97 5.43 -7.79
C LEU A 502 4.10 4.72 -8.84
N PRO A 503 3.83 3.40 -8.68
CA PRO A 503 2.95 2.68 -9.59
C PRO A 503 1.55 3.30 -9.60
N MET A 504 1.01 3.62 -10.77
CA MET A 504 -0.35 4.17 -10.91
C MET A 504 -1.32 3.07 -11.33
N ILE A 505 -2.49 3.00 -10.72
CA ILE A 505 -3.51 2.01 -11.06
C ILE A 505 -4.68 2.71 -11.75
N SER A 506 -5.01 2.29 -12.98
CA SER A 506 -6.20 2.77 -13.68
C SER A 506 -6.83 1.65 -14.50
N GLY A 507 -8.15 1.49 -14.37
CA GLY A 507 -8.92 0.53 -15.17
C GLY A 507 -8.50 -0.95 -15.02
N GLY A 508 -7.95 -1.35 -13.87
CA GLY A 508 -7.42 -2.71 -13.65
C GLY A 508 -6.04 -2.96 -14.25
N ARG A 509 -5.30 -1.89 -14.60
CA ARG A 509 -3.93 -1.95 -15.09
C ARG A 509 -3.03 -1.14 -14.18
N VAL A 510 -1.78 -1.57 -14.09
CA VAL A 510 -0.73 -0.87 -13.37
C VAL A 510 0.22 -0.25 -14.40
N PHE A 511 0.42 1.05 -14.29
CA PHE A 511 1.39 1.82 -15.05
C PHE A 511 2.59 2.09 -14.16
N ASP A 512 3.76 1.63 -14.59
CA ASP A 512 4.99 1.72 -13.81
C ASP A 512 6.10 2.33 -14.68
N LEU A 513 6.77 3.34 -14.13
CA LEU A 513 7.87 4.06 -14.78
C LEU A 513 9.12 3.95 -13.90
N PRO A 514 9.76 2.77 -13.84
CA PRO A 514 10.83 2.52 -12.90
C PRO A 514 12.11 3.29 -13.26
N ARG A 515 12.81 3.78 -12.24
CA ARG A 515 14.09 4.50 -12.36
C ARG A 515 15.14 3.85 -13.25
N ASN A 516 15.22 2.53 -13.15
CA ASN A 516 16.29 1.73 -13.73
C ASN A 516 15.87 1.05 -15.04
N SER A 517 14.76 1.50 -15.64
CA SER A 517 14.22 0.94 -16.88
C SER A 517 14.12 2.01 -17.96
N GLN A 518 14.44 1.61 -19.19
CA GLN A 518 14.25 2.42 -20.41
C GLN A 518 12.79 2.51 -20.83
N PHE A 519 11.88 1.87 -20.10
CA PHE A 519 10.52 1.65 -20.57
C PHE A 519 9.48 2.11 -19.55
N LEU A 520 8.35 2.56 -20.08
CA LEU A 520 7.08 2.62 -19.38
C LEU A 520 6.39 1.25 -19.52
N HIS A 521 6.03 0.67 -18.39
CA HIS A 521 5.41 -0.65 -18.30
C HIS A 521 3.91 -0.50 -18.06
N CYS A 522 3.10 -1.29 -18.77
CA CYS A 522 1.71 -1.52 -18.44
C CYS A 522 1.52 -3.00 -18.17
N ILE A 523 1.16 -3.33 -16.93
CA ILE A 523 0.89 -4.70 -16.50
C ILE A 523 -0.55 -4.84 -16.01
N ASP A 524 -1.08 -6.06 -16.07
CA ASP A 524 -2.39 -6.38 -15.54
C ASP A 524 -2.36 -6.44 -14.00
N LEU A 525 -3.32 -5.80 -13.33
CA LEU A 525 -3.35 -5.71 -11.87
C LEU A 525 -3.51 -7.08 -11.18
N GLU A 526 -4.29 -7.98 -11.77
CA GLU A 526 -4.64 -9.26 -11.16
C GLU A 526 -3.54 -10.31 -11.32
N THR A 527 -2.82 -10.25 -12.45
CA THR A 527 -1.88 -11.30 -12.88
C THR A 527 -0.42 -10.85 -12.92
N GLY A 528 -0.15 -9.54 -12.94
CA GLY A 528 1.19 -8.98 -13.13
C GLY A 528 1.74 -9.16 -14.55
N ALA A 529 0.95 -9.68 -15.49
CA ALA A 529 1.39 -9.94 -16.84
C ALA A 529 1.54 -8.64 -17.65
N ILE A 530 2.64 -8.51 -18.40
CA ILE A 530 2.88 -7.39 -19.30
C ILE A 530 1.80 -7.35 -20.39
N GLN A 531 1.06 -6.24 -20.46
CA GLN A 531 0.11 -5.97 -21.53
C GLN A 531 0.80 -5.26 -22.70
N TRP A 532 1.67 -4.30 -22.38
CA TRP A 532 2.55 -3.64 -23.34
C TRP A 532 3.68 -2.93 -22.59
N GLN A 533 4.72 -2.59 -23.36
CA GLN A 533 5.88 -1.84 -22.90
C GLN A 533 6.29 -0.89 -24.03
N VAL A 534 6.57 0.37 -23.69
CA VAL A 534 6.99 1.39 -24.66
C VAL A 534 8.24 2.09 -24.16
N ASP A 535 9.09 2.55 -25.09
CA ASP A 535 10.28 3.34 -24.75
C ASP A 535 9.85 4.59 -23.95
N ARG A 536 10.52 4.84 -22.82
CA ARG A 536 10.17 5.97 -21.95
C ARG A 536 10.54 7.31 -22.57
N GLN A 537 11.46 7.33 -23.54
CA GLN A 537 12.02 8.55 -24.11
C GLN A 537 12.49 9.50 -22.99
N ASP A 538 11.97 10.73 -22.98
CA ASP A 538 12.30 11.76 -21.98
C ASP A 538 11.31 11.79 -20.80
N ALA A 539 10.44 10.77 -20.64
CA ALA A 539 9.44 10.73 -19.58
C ALA A 539 10.08 10.53 -18.20
N VAL A 540 9.79 11.46 -17.27
CA VAL A 540 10.28 11.43 -15.88
C VAL A 540 9.20 11.10 -14.84
N TYR A 541 7.91 11.23 -15.18
CA TYR A 541 6.79 10.87 -14.29
C TYR A 541 5.55 10.41 -15.08
N ILE A 542 4.59 9.79 -14.40
CA ILE A 542 3.27 9.43 -14.93
C ILE A 542 2.23 10.42 -14.38
N ALA A 543 1.40 10.99 -15.26
CA ALA A 543 0.29 11.88 -14.91
C ALA A 543 -1.07 11.19 -15.16
N ALA A 544 -2.06 11.50 -14.32
CA ALA A 544 -3.40 10.90 -14.34
C ALA A 544 -4.42 11.66 -15.22
#